data_AF-A0A249NXM9-F1
#
_entry.id   AF-A0A249NXM9-F1
#
_cell.length_a   1.000
_cell.length_b   1.000
_cell.length_c   1.000
_cell.angle_alpha   90.00
_cell.angle_beta   90.00
_cell.angle_gamma   90.00
#
_symmetry.space_group_name_H-M   'P 1'
#
loop_
_entity.id
_entity.type
_entity.pdbx_description
1 polymer ?
#
loop_
_entity_poly.entity_id
_entity_poly.type
_entity_poly.pdbx_seq_one_letter_code
_entity_poly.pdbx_strand_id
1 'polypeptide(L)'
;MNLTTRHISRSGNVTLDRTIIEALSILKAYPTNKPLTSDILEKIDLVINSDVCLSPSFFYERDKRPSKLVVLEMVKQTELGAQMWEALHEAGALTFIERLTTKQRQSGYTSEIARILGVFALCTIGEENFADFPLPAIHAVVDFFRSDNGRRWRGELWGAGEVGFQCMREIVLALAKIRNDPALAAKSGQEREYGDLHRHTRRGWAAICNSDDPLDRELSRRYADYDQQATDKPQARQQMVLDLRAYFENVGIDGPLSEALRKKNWKPSFVDFLVERTGSVTKYIKAHAGRAQRFLDFTIRQLEEEHPGVVFHSLVTQHDIAVLKNEVESGPPKRRTTASRPLPGKLHAIAKAILDEGEAGWPGQSGFFHEWVEVNGKRQKIYCPVIPTLLRTAMDLPLRMGQLRRLDSGEGDLEMFNGDTMTWEPNTSPLAGYWKREEGRGR
;
A
#
# COMPACT_ATOMS: atom_id res chain seq x y z
N MET A 1 -31.33 -9.49 2.02
CA MET A 1 -30.01 -10.05 1.68
C MET A 1 -29.92 -11.46 2.21
N ASN A 2 -29.49 -12.42 1.40
CA ASN A 2 -29.20 -13.78 1.85
C ASN A 2 -27.79 -13.86 2.44
N LEU A 3 -27.69 -13.99 3.76
CA LEU A 3 -26.42 -14.15 4.49
C LEU A 3 -26.08 -15.62 4.78
N THR A 4 -26.92 -16.56 4.34
CA THR A 4 -26.73 -17.98 4.61
C THR A 4 -25.76 -18.62 3.61
N THR A 5 -25.33 -19.84 3.90
CA THR A 5 -24.54 -20.67 2.97
C THR A 5 -25.39 -21.36 1.90
N ARG A 6 -26.72 -21.19 1.94
CA ARG A 6 -27.65 -21.85 1.02
C ARG A 6 -28.35 -20.82 0.15
N HIS A 7 -28.71 -21.22 -1.06
CA HIS A 7 -29.56 -20.41 -1.92
C HIS A 7 -30.99 -20.44 -1.38
N ILE A 8 -31.71 -19.32 -1.48
CA ILE A 8 -33.05 -19.16 -0.92
C ILE A 8 -33.97 -18.65 -2.03
N SER A 9 -35.11 -19.29 -2.21
CA SER A 9 -36.16 -18.78 -3.10
C SER A 9 -36.82 -17.52 -2.54
N ARG A 10 -37.53 -16.77 -3.37
CA ARG A 10 -38.29 -15.59 -2.94
C ARG A 10 -39.26 -15.84 -1.77
N SER A 11 -39.80 -17.05 -1.66
CA SER A 11 -40.70 -17.44 -0.56
C SER A 11 -39.98 -17.79 0.75
N GLY A 12 -38.65 -17.70 0.80
CA GLY A 12 -37.84 -18.08 1.95
C GLY A 12 -37.51 -19.58 2.03
N ASN A 13 -38.00 -20.38 1.08
CA ASN A 13 -37.71 -21.81 1.03
C ASN A 13 -36.28 -22.07 0.56
N VAL A 14 -35.61 -22.98 1.25
CA VAL A 14 -34.23 -23.43 0.99
C VAL A 14 -34.18 -24.54 -0.06
N THR A 15 -35.32 -25.17 -0.35
CA THR A 15 -35.43 -26.22 -1.37
C THR A 15 -35.72 -25.56 -2.71
N LEU A 16 -34.74 -25.61 -3.61
CA LEU A 16 -34.86 -25.07 -4.97
C LEU A 16 -35.29 -26.15 -5.96
N ASP A 17 -35.83 -25.70 -7.10
CA ASP A 17 -36.06 -26.58 -8.25
C ASP A 17 -34.74 -27.25 -8.66
N ARG A 18 -34.82 -28.54 -8.99
CA ARG A 18 -33.68 -29.35 -9.42
C ARG A 18 -32.98 -28.76 -10.64
N THR A 19 -33.74 -28.18 -11.57
CA THR A 19 -33.21 -27.54 -12.78
C THR A 19 -32.32 -26.34 -12.44
N ILE A 20 -32.70 -25.54 -11.44
CA ILE A 20 -31.91 -24.39 -10.97
C ILE A 20 -30.64 -24.87 -10.26
N ILE A 21 -30.73 -25.91 -9.43
CA ILE A 21 -29.57 -26.49 -8.75
C ILE A 21 -28.55 -27.03 -9.77
N GLU A 22 -29.03 -27.74 -10.79
CA GLU A 22 -28.19 -28.24 -11.87
C GLU A 22 -27.54 -27.10 -12.65
N ALA A 23 -28.29 -26.02 -12.95
CA ALA A 23 -27.75 -24.84 -13.60
C ALA A 23 -26.67 -24.15 -12.78
N LEU A 24 -26.90 -23.90 -11.49
CA LEU A 24 -25.91 -23.33 -10.58
C LEU A 24 -24.65 -24.19 -10.51
N SER A 25 -24.78 -25.51 -10.48
CA SER A 25 -23.65 -26.44 -10.49
C SER A 25 -22.85 -26.35 -11.80
N ILE A 26 -23.52 -26.30 -12.95
CA ILE A 26 -22.88 -26.16 -14.26
C ILE A 26 -22.13 -24.83 -14.36
N LEU A 27 -22.76 -23.72 -13.97
CA LEU A 27 -22.15 -22.39 -13.97
C LEU A 27 -20.91 -22.31 -13.09
N LYS A 28 -20.95 -22.97 -11.92
CA LYS A 28 -19.85 -23.03 -10.96
C LYS A 28 -18.68 -23.89 -11.44
N ALA A 29 -18.97 -24.95 -12.20
CA ALA A 29 -17.98 -25.84 -12.81
C ALA A 29 -17.42 -25.33 -14.15
N TYR A 30 -17.98 -24.25 -14.70
CA TYR A 30 -17.61 -23.76 -16.02
C TYR A 30 -16.13 -23.29 -16.07
N PRO A 31 -15.33 -23.70 -17.07
CA PRO A 31 -13.92 -23.39 -17.13
C PRO A 31 -13.61 -21.89 -17.19
N THR A 32 -12.59 -21.45 -16.44
CA THR A 32 -12.19 -20.03 -16.32
C THR A 32 -11.61 -19.41 -17.59
N ASN A 33 -11.14 -20.23 -18.52
CA ASN A 33 -10.43 -19.81 -19.74
C ASN A 33 -11.23 -20.05 -21.04
N LYS A 34 -12.51 -20.44 -20.95
CA LYS A 34 -13.36 -20.67 -22.12
C LYS A 34 -14.35 -19.52 -22.33
N PRO A 35 -14.62 -19.11 -23.59
CA PRO A 35 -15.67 -18.14 -23.90
C PRO A 35 -17.06 -18.75 -23.69
N LEU A 36 -18.00 -17.94 -23.19
CA LEU A 36 -19.37 -18.40 -22.91
C LEU A 36 -20.04 -18.97 -24.16
N THR A 37 -20.72 -20.10 -23.99
CA THR A 37 -21.51 -20.78 -25.04
C THR A 37 -22.99 -20.49 -24.86
N SER A 38 -23.80 -20.67 -25.90
CA SER A 38 -25.26 -20.46 -25.84
C SER A 38 -25.92 -21.24 -24.71
N ASP A 39 -25.57 -22.51 -24.51
CA ASP A 39 -26.08 -23.32 -23.38
C ASP A 39 -25.75 -22.69 -22.01
N ILE A 40 -24.59 -22.04 -21.86
CA ILE A 40 -24.21 -21.40 -20.59
C ILE A 40 -24.98 -20.09 -20.39
N LEU A 41 -25.23 -19.35 -21.48
CA LEU A 41 -26.08 -18.16 -21.43
C LEU A 41 -27.51 -18.54 -21.03
N GLU A 42 -28.08 -19.62 -21.59
CA GLU A 42 -29.40 -20.12 -21.18
C GLU A 42 -29.46 -20.52 -19.70
N LYS A 43 -28.38 -21.08 -19.14
CA LYS A 43 -28.29 -21.39 -17.69
C LYS A 43 -28.18 -20.13 -16.84
N ILE A 44 -27.51 -19.09 -17.33
CA ILE A 44 -27.46 -17.77 -16.67
C ILE A 44 -28.86 -17.17 -16.65
N ASP A 45 -29.54 -17.12 -17.80
CA ASP A 45 -30.90 -16.62 -17.94
C ASP A 45 -31.86 -17.37 -17.01
N LEU A 46 -31.75 -18.71 -16.96
CA LEU A 46 -32.58 -19.53 -16.07
C LEU A 46 -32.39 -19.13 -14.60
N VAL A 47 -31.15 -18.93 -14.15
CA VAL A 47 -30.87 -18.56 -12.76
C VAL A 47 -31.38 -17.16 -12.45
N ILE A 48 -31.14 -16.18 -13.32
CA ILE A 48 -31.58 -14.79 -13.11
C ILE A 48 -33.11 -14.71 -13.06
N ASN A 49 -33.79 -15.38 -13.98
CA ASN A 49 -35.26 -15.37 -14.06
C ASN A 49 -35.95 -16.26 -13.01
N SER A 50 -35.19 -16.97 -12.17
CA SER A 50 -35.74 -17.91 -11.19
C SER A 50 -36.09 -17.29 -9.83
N ASP A 51 -35.91 -15.97 -9.65
CA ASP A 51 -36.16 -15.28 -8.38
C ASP A 51 -35.41 -15.91 -7.18
N VAL A 52 -34.28 -16.56 -7.44
CA VAL A 52 -33.45 -17.18 -6.41
C VAL A 52 -32.44 -16.19 -5.87
N CYS A 53 -32.47 -15.97 -4.56
CA CYS A 53 -31.47 -15.23 -3.83
C CYS A 53 -30.26 -16.11 -3.56
N LEU A 54 -29.17 -15.86 -4.28
CA LEU A 54 -27.95 -16.63 -4.16
C LEU A 54 -27.27 -16.44 -2.80
N SER A 55 -26.57 -17.47 -2.36
CA SER A 55 -25.62 -17.33 -1.25
C SER A 55 -24.37 -16.59 -1.74
N PRO A 56 -23.81 -15.65 -0.96
CA PRO A 56 -22.51 -15.03 -1.26
C PRO A 56 -21.37 -16.06 -1.42
N SER A 57 -21.51 -17.25 -0.84
CA SER A 57 -20.58 -18.37 -1.04
C SER A 57 -20.44 -18.79 -2.50
N PHE A 58 -21.47 -18.58 -3.33
CA PHE A 58 -21.41 -18.81 -4.77
C PHE A 58 -20.25 -18.04 -5.40
N PHE A 59 -19.98 -16.81 -4.95
CA PHE A 59 -18.92 -15.96 -5.49
C PHE A 59 -17.57 -16.13 -4.79
N TYR A 60 -17.56 -16.49 -3.50
CA TYR A 60 -16.37 -16.40 -2.64
C TYR A 60 -15.88 -17.72 -2.02
N GLU A 61 -16.53 -18.86 -2.25
CA GLU A 61 -16.01 -20.17 -1.79
C GLU A 61 -14.63 -20.47 -2.42
N ARG A 62 -13.61 -20.85 -1.63
CA ARG A 62 -12.21 -20.89 -2.09
C ARG A 62 -11.96 -21.84 -3.27
N ASP A 63 -12.62 -22.98 -3.32
CA ASP A 63 -12.26 -24.06 -4.25
C ASP A 63 -13.20 -24.20 -5.46
N LYS A 64 -14.28 -23.42 -5.50
CA LYS A 64 -15.38 -23.61 -6.47
C LYS A 64 -16.01 -22.29 -6.92
N ARG A 65 -15.22 -21.28 -7.29
CA ARG A 65 -15.78 -20.00 -7.78
C ARG A 65 -16.15 -20.10 -9.25
N PRO A 66 -17.30 -19.56 -9.67
CA PRO A 66 -17.66 -19.47 -11.09
C PRO A 66 -16.62 -18.65 -11.86
N SER A 67 -16.51 -18.96 -13.15
CA SER A 67 -15.66 -18.23 -14.08
C SER A 67 -15.95 -16.73 -14.04
N LYS A 68 -14.90 -15.91 -14.21
CA LYS A 68 -15.02 -14.44 -14.27
C LYS A 68 -15.99 -13.97 -15.35
N LEU A 69 -16.10 -14.71 -16.46
CA LEU A 69 -16.99 -14.37 -17.56
C LEU A 69 -18.44 -14.65 -17.19
N VAL A 70 -18.71 -15.75 -16.48
CA VAL A 70 -20.05 -16.09 -16.00
C VAL A 70 -20.55 -15.01 -15.05
N VAL A 71 -19.75 -14.63 -14.05
CA VAL A 71 -20.15 -13.61 -13.07
C VAL A 71 -20.39 -12.25 -13.74
N LEU A 72 -19.49 -11.84 -14.64
CA LEU A 72 -19.63 -10.58 -15.36
C LEU A 72 -20.91 -10.56 -16.20
N GLU A 73 -21.22 -11.66 -16.88
CA GLU A 73 -22.44 -11.76 -17.68
C GLU A 73 -23.69 -11.74 -16.82
N MET A 74 -23.69 -12.47 -15.70
CA MET A 74 -24.81 -12.43 -14.75
C MET A 74 -25.11 -11.01 -14.26
N VAL A 75 -24.07 -10.25 -13.88
CA VAL A 75 -24.22 -8.86 -13.40
C VAL A 75 -24.75 -7.93 -14.49
N LYS A 76 -24.30 -8.12 -15.74
CA LYS A 76 -24.78 -7.30 -16.87
C LYS A 76 -26.24 -7.53 -17.21
N GLN A 77 -26.73 -8.75 -16.99
CA GLN A 77 -28.11 -9.11 -17.30
C GLN A 77 -29.10 -8.74 -16.19
N THR A 78 -28.63 -8.61 -14.94
CA THR A 78 -29.46 -8.07 -13.86
C THR A 78 -29.57 -6.55 -13.97
N GLU A 79 -30.78 -6.01 -13.86
CA GLU A 79 -31.03 -4.56 -13.91
C GLU A 79 -30.23 -3.81 -12.84
N LEU A 80 -30.30 -4.25 -11.58
CA LEU A 80 -29.54 -3.67 -10.47
C LEU A 80 -28.02 -3.70 -10.73
N GLY A 81 -27.50 -4.84 -11.22
CA GLY A 81 -26.08 -5.01 -11.48
C GLY A 81 -25.56 -4.07 -12.58
N ALA A 82 -26.31 -3.94 -13.68
CA ALA A 82 -25.97 -3.05 -14.78
C ALA A 82 -26.01 -1.57 -14.37
N GLN A 83 -27.10 -1.14 -13.71
CA GLN A 83 -27.24 0.25 -13.24
C GLN A 83 -26.16 0.61 -12.22
N MET A 84 -25.84 -0.29 -11.28
CA MET A 84 -24.75 -0.09 -10.33
C MET A 84 -23.40 0.04 -11.03
N TRP A 85 -23.14 -0.78 -12.05
CA TRP A 85 -21.89 -0.72 -12.80
C TRP A 85 -21.69 0.65 -13.44
N GLU A 86 -22.71 1.15 -14.13
CA GLU A 86 -22.70 2.45 -14.79
C GLU A 86 -22.53 3.59 -13.77
N ALA A 87 -23.35 3.60 -12.72
CA ALA A 87 -23.28 4.64 -11.69
C ALA A 87 -21.91 4.68 -10.98
N LEU A 88 -21.30 3.52 -10.70
CA LEU A 88 -19.97 3.44 -10.12
C LEU A 88 -18.88 3.91 -11.09
N HIS A 89 -19.02 3.61 -12.38
CA HIS A 89 -18.13 4.11 -13.42
C HIS A 89 -18.17 5.63 -13.48
N GLU A 90 -19.36 6.24 -13.56
CA GLU A 90 -19.57 7.69 -13.55
C GLU A 90 -19.06 8.36 -12.28
N ALA A 91 -19.21 7.71 -11.13
CA ALA A 91 -18.67 8.18 -9.86
C ALA A 91 -17.13 8.10 -9.77
N GLY A 92 -16.48 7.44 -10.73
CA GLY A 92 -15.03 7.32 -10.85
C GLY A 92 -14.42 6.07 -10.22
N ALA A 93 -15.24 5.14 -9.72
CA ALA A 93 -14.79 3.93 -9.01
C ALA A 93 -13.89 3.02 -9.86
N LEU A 94 -14.03 3.08 -11.19
CA LEU A 94 -13.32 2.20 -12.13
C LEU A 94 -12.07 2.85 -12.76
N THR A 95 -11.87 4.15 -12.56
CA THR A 95 -10.80 4.94 -13.21
C THR A 95 -9.40 4.43 -12.86
N PHE A 96 -9.21 3.84 -11.69
CA PHE A 96 -7.92 3.29 -11.28
C PHE A 96 -7.51 2.05 -12.10
N ILE A 97 -8.48 1.33 -12.68
CA ILE A 97 -8.25 0.13 -13.49
C ILE A 97 -7.57 0.52 -14.81
N GLU A 98 -7.96 1.65 -15.39
CA GLU A 98 -7.41 2.18 -16.65
C GLU A 98 -5.90 2.48 -16.52
N ARG A 99 -5.45 2.82 -15.31
CA ARG A 99 -4.03 3.10 -15.00
C ARG A 99 -3.17 1.84 -14.89
N LEU A 100 -3.77 0.65 -14.90
CA LEU A 100 -3.04 -0.61 -14.81
C LEU A 100 -2.38 -0.96 -16.16
N THR A 101 -1.12 -1.36 -16.09
CA THR A 101 -0.24 -1.54 -17.27
C THR A 101 -0.54 -2.77 -18.13
N THR A 102 -1.28 -3.76 -17.62
CA THR A 102 -1.54 -5.01 -18.36
C THR A 102 -3.03 -5.33 -18.44
N LYS A 103 -3.48 -5.77 -19.63
CA LYS A 103 -4.86 -6.24 -19.85
C LYS A 103 -5.25 -7.39 -18.91
N GLN A 104 -4.29 -8.23 -18.55
CA GLN A 104 -4.50 -9.31 -17.59
C GLN A 104 -4.83 -8.79 -16.19
N ARG A 105 -4.12 -7.75 -15.71
CA ARG A 105 -4.44 -7.10 -14.43
C ARG A 105 -5.78 -6.40 -14.50
N GLN A 106 -6.03 -5.62 -15.55
CA GLN A 106 -7.32 -4.96 -15.75
C GLN A 106 -8.48 -5.96 -15.67
N SER A 107 -8.39 -7.08 -16.41
CA SER A 107 -9.39 -8.16 -16.36
C SER A 107 -9.56 -8.77 -14.95
N GLY A 108 -8.49 -8.85 -14.16
CA GLY A 108 -8.55 -9.31 -12.77
C GLY A 108 -9.36 -8.38 -11.87
N TYR A 109 -9.13 -7.06 -11.95
CA TYR A 109 -9.87 -6.07 -11.17
C TYR A 109 -11.33 -5.97 -11.63
N THR A 110 -11.59 -5.91 -12.94
CA THR A 110 -12.94 -5.94 -13.51
C THR A 110 -13.72 -7.17 -13.04
N SER A 111 -13.07 -8.34 -13.04
CA SER A 111 -13.70 -9.57 -12.53
C SER A 111 -14.05 -9.50 -11.06
N GLU A 112 -13.22 -8.86 -10.24
CA GLU A 112 -13.47 -8.78 -8.81
C GLU A 112 -14.59 -7.80 -8.49
N ILE A 113 -14.67 -6.69 -9.23
CA ILE A 113 -15.79 -5.75 -9.15
C ILE A 113 -17.10 -6.43 -9.55
N ALA A 114 -17.09 -7.23 -10.62
CA ALA A 114 -18.26 -8.03 -11.00
C ALA A 114 -18.69 -8.99 -9.87
N ARG A 115 -17.76 -9.62 -9.14
CA ARG A 115 -18.14 -10.46 -7.99
C ARG A 115 -18.77 -9.66 -6.86
N ILE A 116 -18.21 -8.50 -6.53
CA ILE A 116 -18.76 -7.62 -5.50
C ILE A 116 -20.18 -7.20 -5.89
N LEU A 117 -20.38 -6.75 -7.14
CA LEU A 117 -21.70 -6.38 -7.65
C LEU A 117 -22.66 -7.55 -7.76
N GLY A 118 -22.16 -8.76 -8.03
CA GLY A 118 -22.95 -9.99 -7.97
C GLY A 118 -23.56 -10.21 -6.58
N VAL A 119 -22.91 -9.81 -5.49
CA VAL A 119 -23.50 -9.89 -4.15
C VAL A 119 -24.64 -8.88 -3.98
N PHE A 120 -24.54 -7.69 -4.55
CA PHE A 120 -25.66 -6.74 -4.57
C PHE A 120 -26.83 -7.29 -5.40
N ALA A 121 -26.55 -7.64 -6.65
CA ALA A 121 -27.58 -7.96 -7.64
C ALA A 121 -28.25 -9.33 -7.41
N LEU A 122 -27.51 -10.33 -6.93
CA LEU A 122 -27.98 -11.72 -6.89
C LEU A 122 -28.10 -12.29 -5.48
N CYS A 123 -27.53 -11.66 -4.46
CA CYS A 123 -27.71 -12.06 -3.05
C CYS A 123 -28.71 -11.17 -2.30
N THR A 124 -29.46 -10.34 -3.02
CA THR A 124 -30.58 -9.58 -2.46
C THR A 124 -31.88 -9.89 -3.21
N ILE A 125 -33.01 -9.62 -2.57
CA ILE A 125 -34.36 -9.69 -3.17
C ILE A 125 -35.00 -8.35 -2.82
N GLY A 126 -35.73 -7.77 -3.77
CA GLY A 126 -36.50 -6.57 -3.54
C GLY A 126 -36.36 -5.60 -4.70
N GLU A 127 -36.03 -4.36 -4.39
CA GLU A 127 -35.85 -3.30 -5.38
C GLU A 127 -34.71 -3.62 -6.35
N GLU A 128 -34.95 -3.42 -7.64
CA GLU A 128 -33.99 -3.68 -8.72
C GLU A 128 -33.47 -2.39 -9.34
N ASN A 129 -34.21 -1.28 -9.19
CA ASN A 129 -33.73 0.03 -9.57
C ASN A 129 -32.65 0.48 -8.58
N PHE A 130 -31.46 0.77 -9.08
CA PHE A 130 -30.38 1.25 -8.23
C PHE A 130 -30.78 2.55 -7.56
N ALA A 131 -31.41 3.53 -8.21
CA ALA A 131 -31.77 4.80 -7.59
C ALA A 131 -32.63 4.62 -6.32
N ASP A 132 -33.54 3.66 -6.32
CA ASP A 132 -34.46 3.38 -5.22
C ASP A 132 -33.96 2.29 -4.26
N PHE A 133 -32.82 1.65 -4.56
CA PHE A 133 -32.29 0.56 -3.78
C PHE A 133 -32.03 0.97 -2.31
N PRO A 134 -32.58 0.25 -1.31
CA PRO A 134 -32.57 0.70 0.07
C PRO A 134 -31.16 0.90 0.63
N LEU A 135 -30.88 2.08 1.18
CA LEU A 135 -29.60 2.37 1.84
C LEU A 135 -29.23 1.32 2.92
N PRO A 136 -30.15 0.86 3.80
CA PRO A 136 -29.82 -0.22 4.74
C PRO A 136 -29.36 -1.52 4.08
N ALA A 137 -29.87 -1.85 2.89
CA ALA A 137 -29.43 -3.01 2.14
C ALA A 137 -28.00 -2.82 1.59
N ILE A 138 -27.65 -1.62 1.15
CA ILE A 138 -26.27 -1.28 0.76
C ILE A 138 -25.33 -1.48 1.95
N HIS A 139 -25.70 -0.98 3.13
CA HIS A 139 -24.91 -1.18 4.34
C HIS A 139 -24.74 -2.66 4.67
N ALA A 140 -25.81 -3.45 4.61
CA ALA A 140 -25.75 -4.88 4.89
C ALA A 140 -24.81 -5.62 3.94
N VAL A 141 -24.82 -5.27 2.64
CA VAL A 141 -23.90 -5.86 1.67
C VAL A 141 -22.46 -5.43 1.95
N VAL A 142 -22.20 -4.17 2.27
CA VAL A 142 -20.87 -3.70 2.64
C VAL A 142 -20.38 -4.39 3.92
N ASP A 143 -21.25 -4.58 4.90
CA ASP A 143 -20.93 -5.22 6.18
C ASP A 143 -20.64 -6.72 6.01
N PHE A 144 -21.26 -7.39 5.04
CA PHE A 144 -20.88 -8.77 4.69
C PHE A 144 -19.39 -8.91 4.34
N PHE A 145 -18.79 -7.86 3.76
CA PHE A 145 -17.37 -7.81 3.41
C PHE A 145 -16.48 -7.32 4.56
N ARG A 146 -17.05 -6.82 5.66
CA ARG A 146 -16.32 -6.38 6.85
C ARG A 146 -16.23 -7.50 7.88
N SER A 147 -15.18 -7.46 8.70
CA SER A 147 -15.05 -8.34 9.88
C SER A 147 -16.22 -8.14 10.84
N ASP A 148 -16.45 -9.09 11.75
CA ASP A 148 -17.59 -9.05 12.70
C ASP A 148 -17.58 -7.77 13.57
N ASN A 149 -16.40 -7.26 13.91
CA ASN A 149 -16.23 -6.00 14.64
C ASN A 149 -16.34 -4.74 13.75
N GLY A 150 -16.55 -4.92 12.45
CA GLY A 150 -16.70 -3.83 11.48
C GLY A 150 -15.45 -2.99 11.29
N ARG A 151 -14.25 -3.42 11.69
CA ARG A 151 -13.01 -2.61 11.62
C ARG A 151 -12.12 -2.89 10.41
N ARG A 152 -12.23 -4.08 9.81
CA ARG A 152 -11.41 -4.51 8.66
C ARG A 152 -12.26 -5.14 7.57
N TRP A 153 -11.62 -5.34 6.41
CA TRP A 153 -12.13 -6.20 5.36
C TRP A 153 -11.86 -7.67 5.70
N ARG A 154 -12.80 -8.57 5.39
CA ARG A 154 -12.69 -10.02 5.64
C ARG A 154 -11.59 -10.65 4.77
N GLY A 155 -10.43 -10.92 5.37
CA GLY A 155 -9.30 -11.51 4.66
C GLY A 155 -9.57 -12.92 4.12
N GLU A 156 -10.49 -13.67 4.72
CA GLU A 156 -10.81 -15.03 4.28
C GLU A 156 -11.46 -15.09 2.89
N LEU A 157 -12.17 -14.03 2.46
CA LEU A 157 -12.83 -13.95 1.16
C LEU A 157 -11.82 -13.78 0.01
N TRP A 158 -10.76 -13.00 0.23
CA TRP A 158 -9.79 -12.61 -0.79
C TRP A 158 -8.39 -13.24 -0.64
N GLY A 159 -8.08 -13.84 0.50
CA GLY A 159 -6.75 -14.38 0.80
C GLY A 159 -5.70 -13.27 1.00
N ALA A 160 -4.44 -13.54 0.67
CA ALA A 160 -3.34 -12.58 0.82
C ALA A 160 -3.27 -11.50 -0.29
N GLY A 161 -4.26 -11.43 -1.17
CA GLY A 161 -4.26 -10.52 -2.32
C GLY A 161 -4.86 -9.15 -2.01
N GLU A 162 -4.20 -8.08 -2.48
CA GLU A 162 -4.64 -6.68 -2.26
C GLU A 162 -5.78 -6.24 -3.19
N VAL A 163 -6.06 -7.00 -4.25
CA VAL A 163 -7.03 -6.64 -5.31
C VAL A 163 -8.43 -6.42 -4.76
N GLY A 164 -8.96 -7.37 -3.99
CA GLY A 164 -10.31 -7.30 -3.43
C GLY A 164 -10.50 -6.12 -2.49
N PHE A 165 -9.51 -5.85 -1.64
CA PHE A 165 -9.54 -4.70 -0.72
C PHE A 165 -9.58 -3.37 -1.47
N GLN A 166 -8.78 -3.25 -2.54
CA GLN A 166 -8.79 -2.04 -3.34
C GLN A 166 -10.12 -1.88 -4.09
N CYS A 167 -10.63 -2.92 -4.73
CA CYS A 167 -11.94 -2.87 -5.40
C CYS A 167 -13.05 -2.46 -4.43
N MET A 168 -13.11 -3.09 -3.26
CA MET A 168 -14.14 -2.79 -2.26
C MET A 168 -14.04 -1.35 -1.74
N ARG A 169 -12.81 -0.86 -1.48
CA ARG A 169 -12.60 0.53 -1.04
C ARG A 169 -13.12 1.52 -2.07
N GLU A 170 -12.76 1.37 -3.34
CA GLU A 170 -13.18 2.30 -4.39
C GLU A 170 -14.71 2.23 -4.62
N ILE A 171 -15.31 1.04 -4.57
CA ILE A 171 -16.76 0.87 -4.64
C ILE A 171 -17.46 1.59 -3.48
N VAL A 172 -17.00 1.41 -2.24
CA VAL A 172 -17.63 2.03 -1.07
C VAL A 172 -17.52 3.54 -1.08
N LEU A 173 -16.38 4.09 -1.49
CA LEU A 173 -16.21 5.54 -1.64
C LEU A 173 -17.14 6.10 -2.72
N ALA A 174 -17.30 5.39 -3.83
CA ALA A 174 -18.23 5.79 -4.88
C ALA A 174 -19.69 5.69 -4.45
N LEU A 175 -20.08 4.61 -3.75
CA LEU A 175 -21.43 4.47 -3.17
C LEU A 175 -21.73 5.59 -2.16
N ALA A 176 -20.77 5.93 -1.29
CA ALA A 176 -20.89 7.03 -0.35
C ALA A 176 -21.13 8.36 -1.07
N LYS A 177 -20.43 8.60 -2.19
CA LYS A 177 -20.61 9.79 -3.04
C LYS A 177 -21.98 9.80 -3.71
N ILE A 178 -22.39 8.70 -4.34
CA ILE A 178 -23.67 8.58 -5.05
C ILE A 178 -24.85 8.76 -4.10
N ARG A 179 -24.78 8.18 -2.90
CA ARG A 179 -25.84 8.22 -1.89
C ARG A 179 -25.76 9.40 -0.93
N ASN A 180 -24.72 10.21 -1.05
CA ASN A 180 -24.41 11.29 -0.11
C ASN A 180 -24.43 10.80 1.35
N ASP A 181 -23.78 9.66 1.62
CA ASP A 181 -23.76 9.02 2.94
C ASP A 181 -22.32 8.94 3.52
N PRO A 182 -22.00 9.78 4.51
CA PRO A 182 -20.74 9.72 5.24
C PRO A 182 -20.50 8.42 6.00
N ALA A 183 -21.55 7.70 6.41
CA ALA A 183 -21.41 6.46 7.15
C ALA A 183 -20.83 5.34 6.26
N LEU A 184 -21.24 5.26 4.99
CA LEU A 184 -20.57 4.42 4.00
C LEU A 184 -19.11 4.84 3.79
N ALA A 185 -18.80 6.13 3.70
CA ALA A 185 -17.41 6.60 3.54
C ALA A 185 -16.52 6.15 4.70
N ALA A 186 -17.03 6.20 5.94
CA ALA A 186 -16.31 5.72 7.12
C ALA A 186 -15.98 4.20 7.02
N LYS A 187 -16.87 3.41 6.41
CA LYS A 187 -16.65 1.99 6.10
C LYS A 187 -15.65 1.75 4.96
N SER A 188 -15.05 2.76 4.35
CA SER A 188 -13.91 2.54 3.43
C SER A 188 -12.59 2.33 4.19
N GLY A 189 -12.54 2.80 5.44
CA GLY A 189 -11.36 2.74 6.30
C GLY A 189 -11.10 1.34 6.84
N GLN A 190 -9.81 1.00 6.92
CA GLN A 190 -9.32 -0.08 7.77
C GLN A 190 -8.80 0.54 9.07
N GLU A 191 -9.52 0.35 10.16
CA GLU A 191 -8.97 0.69 11.47
C GLU A 191 -7.85 -0.30 11.79
N ARG A 192 -6.71 0.22 12.24
CA ARG A 192 -5.67 -0.61 12.83
C ARG A 192 -6.16 -1.09 14.17
N GLU A 193 -6.89 -2.17 14.15
CA GLU A 193 -7.34 -2.81 15.37
C GLU A 193 -6.14 -3.41 16.12
N TYR A 194 -6.04 -3.00 17.38
CA TYR A 194 -5.04 -3.40 18.37
C TYR A 194 -5.34 -4.76 19.03
N GLY A 195 -6.30 -5.51 18.52
CA GLY A 195 -6.74 -6.76 19.12
C GLY A 195 -7.17 -7.74 18.05
N ASP A 196 -6.34 -8.76 17.84
CA ASP A 196 -6.78 -10.13 17.56
C ASP A 196 -5.62 -11.07 17.89
N LEU A 197 -5.98 -12.14 18.60
CA LEU A 197 -5.21 -12.97 19.53
C LEU A 197 -3.91 -13.66 19.03
N HIS A 198 -3.42 -13.36 17.83
CA HIS A 198 -2.17 -13.93 17.30
C HIS A 198 -1.14 -12.89 16.85
N ARG A 199 -1.30 -11.61 17.25
CA ARG A 199 -0.31 -10.55 17.04
C ARG A 199 -0.25 -9.58 18.23
N HIS A 200 0.13 -10.06 19.42
CA HIS A 200 0.35 -9.22 20.60
C HIS A 200 1.52 -8.22 20.50
N THR A 201 2.06 -7.87 19.32
CA THR A 201 3.41 -7.28 19.23
C THR A 201 3.56 -6.05 18.33
N ARG A 202 2.58 -5.13 18.29
CA ARG A 202 2.84 -3.76 17.79
C ARG A 202 2.11 -2.69 18.59
N ARG A 203 2.53 -2.47 19.84
CA ARG A 203 2.41 -1.15 20.45
C ARG A 203 3.06 -0.12 19.50
N GLY A 204 2.40 1.00 19.28
CA GLY A 204 2.91 2.13 18.51
C GLY A 204 3.83 2.97 19.39
N TRP A 205 4.73 3.74 18.78
CA TRP A 205 5.73 4.53 19.52
C TRP A 205 5.11 5.41 20.62
N ALA A 206 4.03 6.13 20.28
CA ALA A 206 3.30 6.96 21.25
C ALA A 206 2.67 6.16 22.41
N ALA A 207 2.32 4.90 22.20
CA ALA A 207 1.78 4.05 23.26
C ALA A 207 2.87 3.67 24.27
N ILE A 208 4.08 3.31 23.81
CA ILE A 208 5.21 3.04 24.72
C ILE A 208 5.58 4.30 25.51
N CYS A 209 5.66 5.47 24.84
CA CYS A 209 6.03 6.71 25.51
C CYS A 209 5.06 7.15 26.62
N ASN A 210 3.78 6.76 26.52
CA ASN A 210 2.72 7.13 27.47
C ASN A 210 2.29 5.97 28.37
N SER A 211 3.02 4.86 28.36
CA SER A 211 2.69 3.65 29.11
C SER A 211 3.18 3.75 30.56
N ASP A 212 2.38 3.23 31.50
CA ASP A 212 2.78 3.08 32.91
C ASP A 212 3.58 1.78 33.17
N ASP A 213 3.73 0.93 32.15
CA ASP A 213 4.49 -0.31 32.21
C ASP A 213 5.99 -0.04 32.53
N PRO A 214 6.58 -0.72 33.55
CA PRO A 214 7.96 -0.47 33.96
C PRO A 214 8.99 -0.65 32.83
N LEU A 215 8.78 -1.64 31.96
CA LEU A 215 9.67 -1.91 30.83
C LEU A 215 9.54 -0.81 29.77
N ASP A 216 8.33 -0.38 29.47
CA ASP A 216 8.09 0.71 28.51
C ASP A 216 8.71 2.03 28.99
N ARG A 217 8.55 2.38 30.27
CA ARG A 217 9.15 3.59 30.84
C ARG A 217 10.67 3.57 30.77
N GLU A 218 11.28 2.43 31.08
CA GLU A 218 12.74 2.30 31.01
C GLU A 218 13.24 2.32 29.56
N LEU A 219 12.57 1.61 28.64
CA LEU A 219 12.90 1.63 27.22
C LEU A 219 12.77 3.03 26.61
N SER A 220 11.70 3.77 26.90
CA SER A 220 11.51 5.14 26.42
C SER A 220 12.52 6.11 27.01
N ARG A 221 12.85 6.00 28.30
CA ARG A 221 13.89 6.84 28.94
C ARG A 221 15.24 6.62 28.27
N ARG A 222 15.68 5.35 28.17
CA ARG A 222 16.97 4.98 27.55
C ARG A 222 17.04 5.37 26.08
N TYR A 223 15.91 5.25 25.36
CA TYR A 223 15.82 5.71 23.99
C TYR A 223 16.06 7.22 23.86
N ALA A 224 15.46 8.03 24.74
CA ALA A 224 15.62 9.49 24.67
C ALA A 224 17.09 9.92 24.81
N ASP A 225 17.85 9.24 25.66
CA ASP A 225 19.29 9.47 25.83
C ASP A 225 20.09 9.00 24.61
N TYR A 226 19.76 7.81 24.08
CA TYR A 226 20.42 7.25 22.91
C TYR A 226 20.19 8.08 21.63
N ASP A 227 18.97 8.63 21.47
CA ASP A 227 18.56 9.37 20.27
C ASP A 227 19.41 10.62 20.04
N GLN A 228 19.90 11.26 21.12
CA GLN A 228 20.76 12.45 21.06
C GLN A 228 22.11 12.18 20.39
N GLN A 229 22.58 10.94 20.39
CA GLN A 229 23.91 10.56 19.89
C GLN A 229 23.84 9.68 18.63
N ALA A 230 22.64 9.28 18.21
CA ALA A 230 22.45 8.31 17.15
C ALA A 230 22.37 8.95 15.76
N THR A 231 23.13 8.42 14.80
CA THR A 231 23.18 8.90 13.41
C THR A 231 22.16 8.24 12.47
N ASP A 232 21.47 7.19 12.92
CA ASP A 232 20.44 6.47 12.17
C ASP A 232 19.19 7.35 11.88
N LYS A 233 18.21 6.84 11.13
CA LYS A 233 16.90 7.52 10.99
C LYS A 233 16.05 7.27 12.26
N PRO A 234 15.34 8.29 12.79
CA PRO A 234 14.50 8.15 14.00
C PRO A 234 13.50 6.99 13.92
N GLN A 235 12.77 6.88 12.81
CA GLN A 235 11.78 5.82 12.57
C GLN A 235 12.36 4.41 12.71
N ALA A 236 13.61 4.20 12.25
CA ALA A 236 14.28 2.91 12.32
C ALA A 236 14.74 2.56 13.74
N ARG A 237 15.03 3.57 14.57
CA ARG A 237 15.34 3.39 15.99
C ARG A 237 14.08 3.14 16.81
N GLN A 238 13.00 3.90 16.58
CA GLN A 238 11.72 3.67 17.23
C GLN A 238 11.23 2.25 16.98
N GLN A 239 11.26 1.79 15.72
CA GLN A 239 10.88 0.42 15.38
C GLN A 239 11.73 -0.64 16.12
N MET A 240 13.02 -0.37 16.34
CA MET A 240 13.89 -1.26 17.11
C MET A 240 13.45 -1.37 18.57
N VAL A 241 13.07 -0.26 19.22
CA VAL A 241 12.52 -0.31 20.59
C VAL A 241 11.21 -1.08 20.63
N LEU A 242 10.32 -0.85 19.66
CA LEU A 242 9.05 -1.59 19.55
C LEU A 242 9.31 -3.10 19.41
N ASP A 243 10.32 -3.48 18.62
CA ASP A 243 10.66 -4.88 18.39
C ASP A 243 11.32 -5.52 19.62
N LEU A 244 12.12 -4.77 20.40
CA LEU A 244 12.63 -5.20 21.69
C LEU A 244 11.51 -5.41 22.71
N ARG A 245 10.53 -4.50 22.81
CA ARG A 245 9.36 -4.69 23.69
C ARG A 245 8.56 -5.92 23.29
N ALA A 246 8.26 -6.05 22.00
CA ALA A 246 7.56 -7.20 21.44
C ALA A 246 8.28 -8.53 21.73
N TYR A 247 9.62 -8.52 21.70
CA TYR A 247 10.41 -9.67 22.08
C TYR A 247 10.23 -10.00 23.56
N PHE A 248 10.32 -9.02 24.46
CA PHE A 248 10.11 -9.23 25.89
C PHE A 248 8.69 -9.73 26.21
N GLU A 249 7.68 -9.23 25.51
CA GLU A 249 6.30 -9.77 25.60
C GLU A 249 6.27 -11.25 25.18
N ASN A 250 6.93 -11.60 24.07
CA ASN A 250 6.97 -12.97 23.55
C ASN A 250 7.67 -13.96 24.51
N VAL A 251 8.67 -13.51 25.27
CA VAL A 251 9.36 -14.35 26.26
C VAL A 251 8.77 -14.25 27.68
N GLY A 252 7.64 -13.53 27.84
CA GLY A 252 6.88 -13.46 29.09
C GLY A 252 7.55 -12.63 30.18
N ILE A 253 8.12 -11.47 29.83
CA ILE A 253 8.78 -10.57 30.78
C ILE A 253 7.94 -9.33 31.03
N ASP A 254 7.58 -9.15 32.29
CA ASP A 254 6.74 -8.06 32.80
C ASP A 254 7.49 -7.12 33.76
N GLY A 255 8.81 -7.30 33.91
CA GLY A 255 9.68 -6.50 34.77
C GLY A 255 10.50 -5.42 34.03
N PRO A 256 11.21 -4.56 34.76
CA PRO A 256 12.05 -3.51 34.17
C PRO A 256 13.16 -4.11 33.30
N LEU A 257 13.66 -3.31 32.35
CA LEU A 257 14.72 -3.73 31.41
C LEU A 257 15.99 -4.15 32.16
N SER A 258 16.31 -3.45 33.25
CA SER A 258 17.43 -3.77 34.14
C SER A 258 17.37 -5.19 34.70
N GLU A 259 16.20 -5.72 35.05
CA GLU A 259 16.05 -7.11 35.51
C GLU A 259 16.17 -8.09 34.36
N ALA A 260 15.56 -7.77 33.22
CA ALA A 260 15.63 -8.61 32.04
C ALA A 260 17.08 -8.80 31.58
N LEU A 261 17.87 -7.73 31.48
CA LEU A 261 19.25 -7.82 30.99
C LEU A 261 20.22 -8.52 31.96
N ARG A 262 19.83 -8.85 33.20
CA ARG A 262 20.65 -9.71 34.08
C ARG A 262 20.65 -11.18 33.65
N LYS A 263 19.62 -11.62 32.91
CA LYS A 263 19.51 -13.00 32.45
C LYS A 263 20.43 -13.23 31.26
N LYS A 264 21.23 -14.30 31.35
CA LYS A 264 22.07 -14.78 30.25
C LYS A 264 21.32 -15.79 29.37
N ASN A 265 21.69 -15.89 28.10
CA ASN A 265 21.28 -16.94 27.17
C ASN A 265 19.76 -17.07 27.00
N TRP A 266 19.13 -16.02 26.47
CA TRP A 266 17.72 -16.07 26.15
C TRP A 266 17.38 -17.08 25.06
N LYS A 267 16.28 -17.81 25.22
CA LYS A 267 15.71 -18.72 24.22
C LYS A 267 14.20 -18.49 24.09
N PRO A 268 13.68 -18.20 22.90
CA PRO A 268 14.43 -17.89 21.66
C PRO A 268 15.31 -16.63 21.83
N SER A 269 16.40 -16.53 21.06
CA SER A 269 17.21 -15.29 21.06
C SER A 269 16.43 -14.15 20.39
N PHE A 270 16.85 -12.90 20.61
CA PHE A 270 16.23 -11.76 19.92
C PHE A 270 16.37 -11.87 18.39
N VAL A 271 17.49 -12.41 17.92
CA VAL A 271 17.72 -12.62 16.49
C VAL A 271 16.81 -13.72 15.94
N ASP A 272 16.64 -14.84 16.65
CA ASP A 272 15.70 -15.90 16.26
C ASP A 272 14.27 -15.35 16.14
N PHE A 273 13.86 -14.55 17.12
CA PHE A 273 12.56 -13.87 17.11
C PHE A 273 12.38 -12.97 15.87
N LEU A 274 13.40 -12.18 15.51
CA LEU A 274 13.34 -11.35 14.31
C LEU A 274 13.27 -12.17 13.01
N VAL A 275 14.02 -13.26 12.93
CA VAL A 275 14.05 -14.16 11.77
C VAL A 275 12.72 -14.88 11.62
N GLU A 276 12.16 -15.43 12.70
CA GLU A 276 10.85 -16.08 12.72
C GLU A 276 9.75 -15.11 12.26
N ARG A 277 9.75 -13.88 12.77
CA ARG A 277 8.74 -12.87 12.43
C ARG A 277 8.77 -12.43 10.97
N THR A 278 9.94 -12.49 10.33
CA THR A 278 10.14 -12.06 8.94
C THR A 278 10.22 -13.22 7.95
N GLY A 279 10.35 -14.45 8.43
CA GLY A 279 10.39 -15.70 7.66
C GLY A 279 11.70 -15.96 6.90
N SER A 280 12.68 -15.05 6.93
CA SER A 280 13.96 -15.24 6.23
C SER A 280 15.05 -14.28 6.72
N VAL A 281 16.32 -14.66 6.62
CA VAL A 281 17.43 -13.77 6.95
C VAL A 281 17.65 -12.75 5.83
N THR A 282 17.47 -11.47 6.15
CA THR A 282 17.54 -10.36 5.19
C THR A 282 18.53 -9.29 5.61
N LYS A 283 18.95 -8.43 4.67
CA LYS A 283 19.74 -7.22 4.98
C LYS A 283 19.07 -6.32 6.02
N TYR A 284 17.74 -6.29 6.02
CA TYR A 284 16.97 -5.55 7.00
C TYR A 284 17.23 -6.09 8.40
N ILE A 285 17.12 -7.41 8.61
CA ILE A 285 17.35 -8.03 9.93
C ILE A 285 18.77 -7.79 10.41
N LYS A 286 19.77 -7.97 9.54
CA LYS A 286 21.17 -7.66 9.89
C LYS A 286 21.34 -6.21 10.36
N ALA A 287 20.81 -5.25 9.61
CA ALA A 287 20.89 -3.84 9.97
C ALA A 287 20.09 -3.52 11.25
N HIS A 288 18.97 -4.21 11.45
CA HIS A 288 18.08 -4.03 12.59
C HIS A 288 18.67 -4.61 13.88
N ALA A 289 19.19 -5.84 13.84
CA ALA A 289 19.92 -6.48 14.93
C ALA A 289 21.17 -5.68 15.32
N GLY A 290 21.93 -5.18 14.33
CA GLY A 290 23.09 -4.33 14.62
C GLY A 290 22.70 -3.00 15.29
N ARG A 291 21.51 -2.48 15.03
CA ARG A 291 20.98 -1.29 15.71
C ARG A 291 20.56 -1.63 17.14
N ALA A 292 19.85 -2.74 17.33
CA ALA A 292 19.47 -3.24 18.65
C ALA A 292 20.72 -3.47 19.53
N GLN A 293 21.77 -4.07 18.98
CA GLN A 293 23.05 -4.23 19.69
C GLN A 293 23.61 -2.89 20.16
N ARG A 294 23.73 -1.89 19.28
CA ARG A 294 24.27 -0.56 19.68
C ARG A 294 23.44 0.10 20.78
N PHE A 295 22.12 -0.02 20.70
CA PHE A 295 21.21 0.52 21.71
C PHE A 295 21.34 -0.22 23.05
N LEU A 296 21.40 -1.55 23.02
CA LEU A 296 21.56 -2.37 24.21
C LEU A 296 22.94 -2.17 24.85
N ASP A 297 24.01 -2.08 24.08
CA ASP A 297 25.36 -1.80 24.58
C ASP A 297 25.44 -0.41 25.23
N PHE A 298 24.78 0.59 24.64
CA PHE A 298 24.63 1.92 25.25
C PHE A 298 23.86 1.83 26.59
N THR A 299 22.75 1.10 26.60
CA THR A 299 21.90 0.93 27.78
C THR A 299 22.60 0.17 28.91
N ILE A 300 23.35 -0.89 28.58
CA ILE A 300 24.12 -1.69 29.53
C ILE A 300 25.17 -0.82 30.23
N ARG A 301 25.90 0.04 29.50
CA ARG A 301 26.87 0.96 30.12
C ARG A 301 26.22 1.86 31.17
N GLN A 302 25.07 2.45 30.85
CA GLN A 302 24.33 3.27 31.83
C GLN A 302 23.84 2.43 33.02
N LEU A 303 23.42 1.18 32.80
CA LEU A 303 22.98 0.28 33.88
C LEU A 303 24.12 -0.17 34.79
N GLU A 304 25.32 -0.40 34.24
CA GLU A 304 26.52 -0.73 35.02
C GLU A 304 26.98 0.45 35.88
N GLU A 305 26.81 1.69 35.39
CA GLU A 305 27.04 2.91 36.17
C GLU A 305 25.99 3.09 37.29
N GLU A 306 24.72 2.84 37.01
CA GLU A 306 23.61 2.93 37.98
C GLU A 306 23.63 1.80 39.03
N HIS A 307 24.19 0.62 38.68
CA HIS A 307 24.24 -0.56 39.54
C HIS A 307 25.65 -1.18 39.62
N PRO A 308 26.58 -0.55 40.37
CA PRO A 308 27.94 -1.05 40.51
C PRO A 308 27.98 -2.51 41.01
N GLY A 309 28.75 -3.36 40.32
CA GLY A 309 28.93 -4.77 40.67
C GLY A 309 27.85 -5.72 40.14
N VAL A 310 26.85 -5.21 39.42
CA VAL A 310 25.86 -6.04 38.71
C VAL A 310 26.32 -6.25 37.26
N VAL A 311 26.27 -7.49 36.78
CA VAL A 311 26.61 -7.84 35.41
C VAL A 311 25.34 -7.88 34.57
N PHE A 312 25.35 -7.17 33.44
CA PHE A 312 24.27 -7.18 32.45
C PHE A 312 24.72 -7.86 31.15
N HIS A 313 23.78 -8.40 30.40
CA HIS A 313 24.01 -9.18 29.20
C HIS A 313 23.17 -8.64 28.04
N SER A 314 23.82 -8.38 26.90
CA SER A 314 23.15 -7.93 25.69
C SER A 314 22.34 -9.07 25.06
N LEU A 315 21.16 -8.74 24.55
CA LEU A 315 20.30 -9.67 23.80
C LEU A 315 20.85 -9.98 22.39
N VAL A 316 21.78 -9.17 21.90
CA VAL A 316 22.39 -9.32 20.59
C VAL A 316 23.90 -9.35 20.73
N THR A 317 24.48 -10.52 20.53
CA THR A 317 25.92 -10.73 20.65
C THR A 317 26.65 -10.41 19.34
N GLN A 318 27.96 -10.21 19.41
CA GLN A 318 28.82 -10.08 18.22
C GLN A 318 28.77 -11.35 17.35
N HIS A 319 28.57 -12.52 17.97
CA HIS A 319 28.40 -13.78 17.27
C HIS A 319 27.13 -13.76 16.40
N ASP A 320 26.00 -13.29 16.93
CA ASP A 320 24.73 -13.23 16.18
C ASP A 320 24.84 -12.34 14.94
N ILE A 321 25.53 -11.19 15.06
CA ILE A 321 25.78 -10.29 13.94
C ILE A 321 26.68 -10.94 12.88
N ALA A 322 27.69 -11.71 13.29
CA ALA A 322 28.56 -12.43 12.39
C ALA A 322 27.81 -13.54 11.62
N VAL A 323 26.93 -14.29 12.29
CA VAL A 323 26.06 -15.30 11.67
C VAL A 323 25.14 -14.64 10.63
N LEU A 324 24.43 -13.57 11.00
CA LEU A 324 23.56 -12.82 10.08
C LEU A 324 24.34 -12.23 8.89
N LYS A 325 25.59 -11.80 9.09
CA LYS A 325 26.43 -11.30 8.01
C LYS A 325 26.72 -12.40 7.00
N ASN A 326 27.13 -13.58 7.45
CA ASN A 326 27.49 -14.69 6.59
C ASN A 326 26.28 -15.16 5.76
N GLU A 327 25.11 -15.29 6.38
CA GLU A 327 23.89 -15.73 5.70
C GLU A 327 23.37 -14.73 4.65
N VAL A 328 23.45 -13.43 4.95
CA VAL A 328 23.09 -12.37 3.99
C VAL A 328 24.06 -12.33 2.80
N GLU A 329 25.34 -12.63 3.03
CA GLU A 329 26.39 -12.62 2.01
C GLU A 329 26.40 -13.91 1.17
N SER A 330 25.94 -15.04 1.71
CA SER A 330 25.72 -16.30 0.98
C SER A 330 24.47 -16.31 0.10
N GLY A 331 23.63 -15.28 0.15
CA GLY A 331 22.48 -15.13 -0.73
C GLY A 331 22.86 -15.06 -2.22
N PRO A 332 21.90 -15.26 -3.15
CA PRO A 332 22.18 -15.32 -4.58
C PRO A 332 22.95 -14.07 -5.05
N PRO A 333 23.95 -14.23 -5.94
CA PRO A 333 24.86 -13.16 -6.31
C PRO A 333 24.09 -11.94 -6.80
N LYS A 334 24.44 -10.76 -6.27
CA LYS A 334 23.88 -9.48 -6.74
C LYS A 334 24.11 -9.36 -8.25
N ARG A 335 23.06 -9.02 -9.01
CA ARG A 335 23.23 -8.53 -10.38
C ARG A 335 24.16 -7.32 -10.33
N ARG A 336 25.30 -7.40 -11.03
CA ARG A 336 26.30 -6.31 -11.10
C ARG A 336 25.82 -5.12 -11.93
N THR A 337 24.68 -5.27 -12.61
CA THR A 337 24.10 -4.27 -13.51
C THR A 337 22.72 -3.83 -13.03
N THR A 338 22.48 -2.52 -13.07
CA THR A 338 21.15 -1.93 -12.85
C THR A 338 20.21 -2.42 -13.97
N ALA A 339 19.07 -3.01 -13.62
CA ALA A 339 18.07 -3.45 -14.59
C ALA A 339 17.22 -2.28 -15.13
N SER A 340 17.84 -1.13 -15.40
CA SER A 340 17.19 -0.07 -16.17
C SER A 340 17.22 -0.49 -17.64
N ARG A 341 16.08 -0.90 -18.18
CA ARG A 341 15.95 -1.11 -19.62
C ARG A 341 16.13 0.26 -20.31
N PRO A 342 17.02 0.38 -21.31
CA PRO A 342 17.15 1.62 -22.06
C PRO A 342 15.81 1.96 -22.72
N LEU A 343 15.55 3.26 -22.88
CA LEU A 343 14.39 3.73 -23.63
C LEU A 343 14.48 3.16 -25.07
N PRO A 344 13.43 2.49 -25.59
CA PRO A 344 13.45 1.99 -26.96
C PRO A 344 13.81 3.11 -27.95
N GLY A 345 14.67 2.83 -28.94
CA GLY A 345 15.21 3.87 -29.83
C GLY A 345 14.16 4.76 -30.53
N LYS A 346 13.00 4.19 -30.88
CA LYS A 346 11.87 4.96 -31.42
C LYS A 346 11.34 6.00 -30.43
N LEU A 347 11.20 5.62 -29.16
CA LEU A 347 10.73 6.51 -28.10
C LEU A 347 11.80 7.52 -27.69
N HIS A 348 13.08 7.14 -27.78
CA HIS A 348 14.19 8.08 -27.57
C HIS A 348 14.17 9.20 -28.60
N ALA A 349 14.03 8.88 -29.89
CA ALA A 349 13.93 9.88 -30.95
C ALA A 349 12.70 10.80 -30.79
N ILE A 350 11.54 10.24 -30.43
CA ILE A 350 10.32 11.02 -30.19
C ILE A 350 10.49 11.94 -28.98
N ALA A 351 10.98 11.42 -27.85
CA ALA A 351 11.19 12.23 -26.65
C ALA A 351 12.21 13.35 -26.90
N LYS A 352 13.27 13.07 -27.67
CA LYS A 352 14.25 14.05 -28.11
C LYS A 352 13.60 15.15 -28.95
N ALA A 353 12.81 14.79 -29.96
CA ALA A 353 12.10 15.74 -30.82
C ALA A 353 11.14 16.64 -30.02
N ILE A 354 10.36 16.07 -29.10
CA ILE A 354 9.45 16.82 -28.22
C ILE A 354 10.22 17.86 -27.39
N LEU A 355 11.38 17.47 -26.83
CA LEU A 355 12.20 18.38 -26.04
C LEU A 355 12.88 19.46 -26.91
N ASP A 356 13.23 19.14 -28.16
CA ASP A 356 13.82 20.08 -29.13
C ASP A 356 12.83 21.18 -29.58
N GLU A 357 11.52 21.00 -29.37
CA GLU A 357 10.53 22.04 -29.66
C GLU A 357 10.65 23.29 -28.75
N GLY A 358 11.31 23.15 -27.60
CA GLY A 358 11.60 24.25 -26.69
C GLY A 358 10.36 25.00 -26.18
N GLU A 359 10.51 26.31 -25.93
CA GLU A 359 9.42 27.16 -25.44
C GLU A 359 8.26 27.27 -26.43
N ALA A 360 8.52 27.17 -27.74
CA ALA A 360 7.49 27.33 -28.77
C ALA A 360 6.58 26.09 -28.92
N GLY A 361 7.01 24.91 -28.47
CA GLY A 361 6.20 23.69 -28.55
C GLY A 361 5.85 23.07 -27.20
N TRP A 362 5.81 21.74 -27.14
CA TRP A 362 5.27 21.03 -25.98
C TRP A 362 5.90 21.42 -24.64
N PRO A 363 7.24 21.60 -24.51
CA PRO A 363 7.82 22.03 -23.23
C PRO A 363 7.22 23.36 -22.73
N GLY A 364 7.09 24.37 -23.58
CA GLY A 364 6.48 25.65 -23.24
C GLY A 364 4.94 25.65 -23.16
N GLN A 365 4.26 24.67 -23.75
CA GLN A 365 2.79 24.57 -23.69
C GLN A 365 2.27 23.66 -22.57
N SER A 366 3.10 22.73 -22.10
CA SER A 366 2.70 21.68 -21.15
C SER A 366 2.37 22.18 -19.74
N GLY A 367 2.86 23.36 -19.37
CA GLY A 367 2.72 23.93 -18.03
C GLY A 367 3.57 23.25 -16.95
N PHE A 368 4.32 22.17 -17.27
CA PHE A 368 5.16 21.43 -16.33
C PHE A 368 6.53 22.07 -16.07
N PHE A 369 7.04 22.83 -17.03
CA PHE A 369 8.32 23.54 -16.91
C PHE A 369 8.09 25.03 -16.71
N HIS A 370 7.14 25.40 -15.85
CA HIS A 370 6.80 26.79 -15.61
C HIS A 370 6.82 27.09 -14.13
N GLU A 371 7.44 28.20 -13.79
CA GLU A 371 7.58 28.65 -12.42
C GLU A 371 6.91 30.00 -12.21
N TRP A 372 6.43 30.22 -10.98
CA TRP A 372 5.86 31.51 -10.60
C TRP A 372 6.97 32.44 -10.16
N VAL A 373 7.14 33.54 -10.90
CA VAL A 373 8.09 34.60 -10.57
C VAL A 373 7.38 35.92 -10.37
N GLU A 374 7.98 36.78 -9.57
CA GLU A 374 7.51 38.15 -9.38
C GLU A 374 8.31 39.08 -10.29
N VAL A 375 7.64 39.66 -11.28
CA VAL A 375 8.25 40.60 -12.22
C VAL A 375 7.52 41.92 -12.08
N ASN A 376 8.24 42.99 -11.72
CA ASN A 376 7.67 44.33 -11.50
C ASN A 376 6.49 44.36 -10.52
N GLY A 377 6.57 43.60 -9.42
CA GLY A 377 5.53 43.53 -8.39
C GLY A 377 4.28 42.73 -8.77
N LYS A 378 4.30 42.02 -9.91
CA LYS A 378 3.20 41.13 -10.34
C LYS A 378 3.69 39.70 -10.46
N ARG A 379 2.95 38.76 -9.87
CA ARG A 379 3.21 37.32 -10.05
C ARG A 379 2.82 36.90 -11.45
N GLN A 380 3.78 36.40 -12.20
CA GLN A 380 3.62 35.86 -13.55
C GLN A 380 4.18 34.44 -13.59
N LYS A 381 3.57 33.60 -14.42
CA LYS A 381 4.02 32.23 -14.65
C LYS A 381 4.90 32.23 -15.89
N ILE A 382 6.18 31.90 -15.74
CA ILE A 382 7.19 31.97 -16.81
C ILE A 382 7.77 30.58 -17.06
N TYR A 383 8.08 30.27 -18.31
CA TYR A 383 8.73 29.03 -18.72
C TYR A 383 10.18 28.98 -18.23
N CYS A 384 10.57 27.87 -17.60
CA CYS A 384 11.91 27.59 -17.10
C CYS A 384 12.60 26.56 -18.02
N PRO A 385 13.61 26.97 -18.82
CA PRO A 385 14.23 26.09 -19.82
C PRO A 385 15.22 25.07 -19.22
N VAL A 386 15.59 25.19 -17.95
CA VAL A 386 16.64 24.38 -17.31
C VAL A 386 16.32 22.89 -17.31
N ILE A 387 15.18 22.50 -16.75
CA ILE A 387 14.76 21.09 -16.66
C ILE A 387 14.61 20.44 -18.05
N PRO A 388 13.90 21.04 -19.03
CA PRO A 388 13.78 20.44 -20.36
C PRO A 388 15.15 20.36 -21.06
N THR A 389 16.03 21.34 -20.86
CA THR A 389 17.41 21.30 -21.39
C THR A 389 18.21 20.14 -20.78
N LEU A 390 18.17 19.96 -19.45
CA LEU A 390 18.84 18.84 -18.78
C LEU A 390 18.33 17.47 -19.22
N LEU A 391 17.02 17.32 -19.40
CA LEU A 391 16.41 16.09 -19.93
C LEU A 391 16.83 15.85 -21.38
N ARG A 392 16.94 16.92 -22.17
CA ARG A 392 17.39 16.84 -23.55
C ARG A 392 18.86 16.44 -23.63
N THR A 393 19.71 17.02 -22.79
CA THR A 393 21.13 16.64 -22.65
C THR A 393 21.29 15.18 -22.20
N ALA A 394 20.40 14.68 -21.34
CA ALA A 394 20.40 13.27 -20.92
C ALA A 394 20.20 12.28 -22.07
N MET A 395 19.61 12.73 -23.19
CA MET A 395 19.41 11.90 -24.38
C MET A 395 20.68 11.78 -25.22
N ASP A 396 21.61 12.74 -25.13
CA ASP A 396 22.84 12.76 -25.94
C ASP A 396 24.09 12.35 -25.13
N LEU A 397 24.13 12.66 -23.83
CA LEU A 397 25.28 12.35 -22.98
C LEU A 397 25.03 11.08 -22.15
N PRO A 398 25.97 10.12 -22.12
CA PRO A 398 25.87 8.90 -21.32
C PRO A 398 26.20 9.17 -19.83
N LEU A 399 25.60 10.21 -19.26
CA LEU A 399 25.76 10.59 -17.87
C LEU A 399 24.55 10.15 -17.04
N ARG A 400 24.79 9.86 -15.76
CA ARG A 400 23.67 9.60 -14.83
C ARG A 400 22.94 10.91 -14.55
N MET A 401 21.62 10.86 -14.35
CA MET A 401 20.82 12.06 -14.02
C MET A 401 21.37 12.85 -12.83
N GLY A 402 21.94 12.19 -11.82
CA GLY A 402 22.58 12.86 -10.69
C GLY A 402 23.85 13.65 -11.05
N GLN A 403 24.55 13.28 -12.13
CA GLN A 403 25.68 14.03 -12.69
C GLN A 403 25.19 15.18 -13.56
N LEU A 404 24.15 14.94 -14.38
CA LEU A 404 23.54 15.99 -15.22
C LEU A 404 22.94 17.12 -14.39
N ARG A 405 22.31 16.82 -13.25
CA ARG A 405 21.82 17.84 -12.30
C ARG A 405 22.92 18.75 -11.74
N ARG A 406 24.20 18.36 -11.85
CA ARG A 406 25.32 19.22 -11.44
C ARG A 406 25.77 20.15 -12.58
N LEU A 407 25.19 20.00 -13.77
CA LEU A 407 25.35 20.90 -14.93
C LEU A 407 24.15 21.85 -15.05
N ASP A 408 23.30 21.91 -14.02
CA ASP A 408 22.26 22.92 -13.91
C ASP A 408 22.92 24.33 -13.94
N SER A 409 22.29 25.29 -14.61
CA SER A 409 22.79 26.66 -14.79
C SER A 409 22.87 27.46 -13.49
N GLY A 410 22.27 26.95 -12.41
CA GLY A 410 22.20 27.66 -11.14
C GLY A 410 21.18 28.80 -11.16
N GLU A 411 20.23 28.79 -12.09
CA GLU A 411 19.26 29.86 -12.29
C GLU A 411 18.40 30.14 -11.04
N GLY A 412 18.19 29.12 -10.20
CA GLY A 412 17.50 29.23 -8.92
C GLY A 412 18.40 29.49 -7.69
N ASP A 413 19.73 29.51 -7.88
CA ASP A 413 20.71 29.74 -6.82
C ASP A 413 20.85 31.24 -6.50
N LEU A 414 21.51 31.57 -5.38
CA LEU A 414 21.77 32.97 -5.00
C LEU A 414 22.89 33.59 -5.83
N GLU A 415 23.85 32.77 -6.25
CA GLU A 415 25.02 33.15 -7.03
C GLU A 415 25.10 32.25 -8.26
N MET A 416 25.58 32.80 -9.37
CA MET A 416 25.78 32.08 -10.62
C MET A 416 27.28 32.15 -10.98
N PHE A 417 27.83 31.04 -11.48
CA PHE A 417 29.20 31.03 -11.94
C PHE A 417 29.29 31.66 -13.34
N ASN A 418 30.04 32.75 -13.46
CA ASN A 418 30.31 33.39 -14.75
C ASN A 418 31.56 32.76 -15.38
N GLY A 419 31.37 32.08 -16.51
CA GLY A 419 32.43 31.36 -17.21
C GLY A 419 33.46 32.23 -17.91
N ASP A 420 33.11 33.49 -18.23
CA ASP A 420 34.02 34.43 -18.89
C ASP A 420 34.98 35.07 -17.87
N THR A 421 34.47 35.41 -16.69
CA THR A 421 35.25 36.01 -15.59
C THR A 421 35.84 34.95 -14.64
N MET A 422 35.37 33.70 -14.73
CA MET A 422 35.72 32.59 -13.84
C MET A 422 35.44 32.87 -12.36
N THR A 423 34.42 33.69 -12.06
CA THR A 423 34.03 34.09 -10.71
C THR A 423 32.56 33.82 -10.43
N TRP A 424 32.22 33.64 -9.15
CA TRP A 424 30.83 33.61 -8.69
C TRP A 424 30.31 35.05 -8.59
N GLU A 425 29.16 35.29 -9.22
CA GLU A 425 28.51 36.61 -9.26
C GLU A 425 27.08 36.49 -8.74
N PRO A 426 26.50 37.56 -8.15
CA PRO A 426 25.11 37.54 -7.72
C PRO A 426 24.17 37.18 -8.87
N ASN A 427 23.30 36.21 -8.65
CA ASN A 427 22.33 35.80 -9.67
C ASN A 427 21.22 36.85 -9.78
N THR A 428 21.11 37.48 -10.95
CA THR A 428 20.11 38.52 -11.25
C THR A 428 18.87 37.99 -11.97
N SER A 429 18.78 36.67 -12.18
CA SER A 429 17.61 36.04 -12.78
C SER A 429 16.34 36.29 -11.94
N PRO A 430 15.16 36.43 -12.57
CA PRO A 430 13.87 36.44 -11.87
C PRO A 430 13.64 35.22 -10.95
N LEU A 431 14.35 34.11 -11.19
CA LEU A 431 14.28 32.88 -10.39
C LEU A 431 15.29 32.81 -9.25
N ALA A 432 16.18 33.79 -9.10
CA ALA A 432 17.24 33.78 -8.09
C ALA A 432 16.70 33.52 -6.67
N GLY A 433 17.41 32.66 -5.93
CA GLY A 433 17.05 32.25 -4.56
C GLY A 433 15.80 31.37 -4.43
N TYR A 434 15.30 30.78 -5.52
CA TYR A 434 14.16 29.84 -5.50
C TYR A 434 14.38 28.67 -4.54
N TRP A 435 15.53 28.00 -4.62
CA TRP A 435 15.83 26.85 -3.75
C TRP A 435 15.90 27.21 -2.27
N LYS A 436 16.38 28.42 -1.97
CA LYS A 436 16.40 28.94 -0.60
C LYS A 436 14.98 29.11 -0.03
N ARG A 437 14.01 29.50 -0.87
CA ARG A 437 12.61 29.67 -0.46
C ARG A 437 11.89 28.33 -0.23
N GLU A 438 12.14 27.33 -1.08
CA GLU A 438 11.49 26.00 -1.00
C GLU A 438 12.10 25.06 0.06
N GLU A 439 13.44 24.99 0.17
CA GLU A 439 14.10 23.98 1.02
C GLU A 439 14.64 24.54 2.35
N GLY A 440 14.53 25.85 2.60
CA GLY A 440 15.14 26.52 3.76
C GLY A 440 16.67 26.44 3.78
N ARG A 441 17.29 26.01 2.68
CA ARG A 441 18.74 25.91 2.50
C ARG A 441 19.13 26.73 1.28
N GLY A 442 19.91 27.79 1.49
CA GLY A 442 20.71 28.35 0.41
C GLY A 442 21.82 27.35 0.10
N ARG A 443 22.01 27.01 -1.18
CA ARG A 443 23.30 26.52 -1.62
C ARG A 443 24.17 27.70 -1.99
#